data_AF-A0A8A3PML8-F1
#
_entry.id   AF-A0A8A3PML8-F1
#
_cell.length_a   1.000
_cell.length_b   1.000
_cell.length_c   1.000
_cell.angle_alpha   90.00
_cell.angle_beta   90.00
_cell.angle_gamma   90.00
#
_symmetry.space_group_name_H-M   'P 1'
#
loop_
_entity.id
_entity.type
_entity.pdbx_description
1 polymer ?
#
loop_
_entity_poly.entity_id
_entity_poly.type
_entity_poly.pdbx_seq_one_letter_code
_entity_poly.pdbx_strand_id
1 'polypeptide(L)'
;MASIILKHLLLVNKEAEPKIDDQMPSSPPPFALVEPLLECTKIKRIKQEVEYHFYGVVSPEIIASEAASFASRNSSASKSSLKKTFEKFIAITSNDSRQNCQVNPDAVWLIVTMTQKSDRYAMPRWHRDGRMVDCTDASHTLHCRYATALVGPRTRVLQETELVTRSMRAYIGKRKETSDALDREVPLKFTPGQIIRFSWGNEDSPVHSEPDLTEERVFTSAIYGSIDEIRDIVATRRQKLGDLQAFFRTGEEEQS
;
A
#
# COMPACT_ATOMS: atom_id res chain seq x y z
N MET A 1 -58.20 -32.99 -52.70
CA MET A 1 -58.70 -32.74 -51.33
C MET A 1 -57.96 -33.66 -50.37
N ALA A 2 -57.74 -33.16 -49.16
CA ALA A 2 -56.78 -33.59 -48.15
C ALA A 2 -56.87 -35.04 -47.63
N SER A 3 -55.80 -35.41 -46.89
CA SER A 3 -55.64 -36.48 -45.86
C SER A 3 -54.61 -37.56 -46.24
N ILE A 4 -53.71 -38.08 -45.39
CA ILE A 4 -53.44 -37.96 -43.95
C ILE A 4 -52.10 -38.73 -43.68
N ILE A 5 -51.32 -38.25 -42.70
CA ILE A 5 -50.28 -38.93 -41.90
C ILE A 5 -48.95 -39.35 -42.57
N LEU A 6 -47.88 -38.61 -42.23
CA LEU A 6 -46.57 -39.21 -41.97
C LEU A 6 -46.13 -38.83 -40.55
N LYS A 7 -45.88 -39.85 -39.73
CA LYS A 7 -45.56 -39.77 -38.31
C LYS A 7 -44.24 -39.02 -38.08
N HIS A 8 -44.28 -38.01 -37.23
CA HIS A 8 -43.09 -37.39 -36.64
C HIS A 8 -42.32 -38.40 -35.78
N LEU A 9 -41.06 -38.65 -36.16
CA LEU A 9 -40.03 -39.14 -35.24
C LEU A 9 -39.41 -37.91 -34.55
N LEU A 10 -39.50 -37.88 -33.23
CA LEU A 10 -38.81 -36.93 -32.36
C LEU A 10 -37.29 -37.12 -32.48
N LEU A 11 -36.61 -36.09 -32.95
CA LEU A 11 -35.19 -35.86 -32.70
C LEU A 11 -35.07 -34.48 -32.07
N VAL A 12 -35.03 -34.47 -30.73
CA VAL A 12 -34.73 -33.29 -29.94
C VAL A 12 -33.23 -33.02 -30.06
N ASN A 13 -32.86 -32.13 -30.99
CA ASN A 13 -31.58 -31.44 -30.89
C ASN A 13 -31.77 -30.28 -29.92
N LYS A 14 -31.42 -30.49 -28.65
CA LYS A 14 -31.10 -29.39 -27.73
C LYS A 14 -29.78 -28.81 -28.22
N GLU A 15 -29.83 -27.63 -28.83
CA GLU A 15 -28.66 -26.78 -29.00
C GLU A 15 -28.06 -26.55 -27.60
N ALA A 16 -26.82 -27.00 -27.42
CA ALA A 16 -26.05 -26.66 -26.24
C ALA A 16 -25.63 -25.20 -26.37
N GLU A 17 -26.28 -24.31 -25.64
CA GLU A 17 -25.76 -22.96 -25.42
C GLU A 17 -24.34 -23.07 -24.83
N PRO A 18 -23.36 -22.34 -25.38
CA PRO A 18 -22.03 -22.32 -24.82
C PRO A 18 -22.11 -21.67 -23.44
N LYS A 19 -21.82 -22.44 -22.39
CA LYS A 19 -21.50 -21.88 -21.08
C LYS A 19 -20.23 -21.05 -21.23
N ILE A 20 -20.41 -19.74 -21.33
CA ILE A 20 -19.31 -18.79 -21.12
C ILE A 20 -18.95 -18.93 -19.65
N ASP A 21 -17.84 -19.60 -19.38
CA ASP A 21 -17.24 -19.67 -18.07
C ASP A 21 -16.57 -18.31 -17.80
N ASP A 22 -17.39 -17.32 -17.42
CA ASP A 22 -16.97 -15.97 -17.02
C ASP A 22 -16.34 -15.98 -15.61
N GLN A 23 -15.31 -16.83 -15.41
CA GLN A 23 -14.41 -16.71 -14.27
C GLN A 23 -13.06 -16.22 -14.75
N MET A 24 -13.03 -14.97 -15.26
CA MET A 24 -11.86 -14.14 -15.05
C MET A 24 -11.57 -14.13 -13.54
N PRO A 25 -10.37 -14.49 -13.08
CA PRO A 25 -10.05 -14.40 -11.67
C PRO A 25 -10.32 -12.97 -11.22
N SER A 26 -11.21 -12.79 -10.24
CA SER A 26 -11.54 -11.47 -9.72
C SER A 26 -10.25 -10.80 -9.25
N SER A 27 -9.87 -9.69 -9.87
CA SER A 27 -8.69 -8.93 -9.45
C SER A 27 -8.75 -8.65 -7.95
N PRO A 28 -7.60 -8.70 -7.23
CA PRO A 28 -7.58 -8.40 -5.81
C PRO A 28 -8.19 -7.01 -5.54
N PRO A 29 -8.91 -6.81 -4.43
CA PRO A 29 -9.49 -5.52 -4.13
C PRO A 29 -8.38 -4.45 -4.01
N PRO A 30 -8.66 -3.20 -4.44
CA PRO A 30 -7.67 -2.12 -4.48
C PRO A 30 -7.18 -1.73 -3.09
N PHE A 31 -7.82 -2.18 -2.01
CA PHE A 31 -7.26 -2.15 -0.67
C PHE A 31 -7.67 -3.35 0.16
N ALA A 32 -6.93 -3.59 1.24
CA ALA A 32 -7.28 -4.54 2.28
C ALA A 32 -6.74 -4.08 3.65
N LEU A 33 -7.47 -4.43 4.72
CA LEU A 33 -6.94 -4.38 6.08
C LEU A 33 -6.27 -5.72 6.37
N VAL A 34 -4.96 -5.70 6.62
CA VAL A 34 -4.14 -6.90 6.70
C VAL A 34 -4.01 -7.36 8.16
N GLU A 35 -4.26 -8.64 8.39
CA GLU A 35 -4.08 -9.35 9.67
C GLU A 35 -2.76 -10.15 9.66
N PRO A 36 -2.16 -10.43 10.84
CA PRO A 36 -2.57 -9.99 12.17
C PRO A 36 -2.18 -8.53 12.47
N LEU A 37 -2.83 -7.92 13.46
CA LEU A 37 -2.43 -6.61 13.97
C LEU A 37 -0.99 -6.59 14.53
N LEU A 38 -0.32 -5.46 14.37
CA LEU A 38 0.92 -5.16 15.07
C LEU A 38 0.65 -4.79 16.54
N GLU A 39 1.63 -5.09 17.39
CA GLU A 39 1.58 -4.62 18.77
C GLU A 39 1.78 -3.10 18.82
N CYS A 40 1.02 -2.44 19.70
CA CYS A 40 1.20 -1.02 19.95
C CYS A 40 2.61 -0.75 20.49
N THR A 41 3.33 0.17 19.85
CA THR A 41 4.68 0.51 20.28
C THR A 41 4.65 1.38 21.54
N LYS A 42 5.67 1.25 22.39
CA LYS A 42 5.84 2.06 23.61
C LYS A 42 6.60 3.37 23.36
N ILE A 43 6.50 3.91 22.15
CA ILE A 43 7.08 5.22 21.81
C ILE A 43 6.19 6.28 22.49
N LYS A 44 6.78 7.05 23.41
CA LYS A 44 6.06 8.10 24.16
C LYS A 44 6.37 9.50 23.65
N ARG A 45 7.54 9.69 23.03
CA ARG A 45 8.02 10.98 22.54
C ARG A 45 8.94 10.82 21.33
N ILE A 46 8.80 11.70 20.35
CA ILE A 46 9.68 11.89 19.20
C ILE A 46 10.62 13.07 19.47
N LYS A 47 11.93 12.87 19.26
CA LYS A 47 12.95 13.89 19.54
C LYS A 47 13.05 14.94 18.44
N GLN A 48 12.86 14.52 17.18
CA GLN A 48 12.98 15.37 15.99
C GLN A 48 12.17 14.80 14.83
N GLU A 49 11.78 15.66 13.89
CA GLU A 49 11.16 15.24 12.63
C GLU A 49 12.21 14.69 11.69
N VAL A 50 12.08 13.42 11.32
CA VAL A 50 13.06 12.72 10.49
C VAL A 50 12.40 11.62 9.67
N GLU A 51 13.03 11.31 8.54
CA GLU A 51 12.65 10.21 7.67
C GLU A 51 13.85 9.28 7.44
N TYR A 52 13.55 7.99 7.32
CA TYR A 52 14.51 6.95 7.03
C TYR A 52 14.02 6.12 5.86
N HIS A 53 14.95 5.78 4.95
CA HIS A 53 14.68 4.89 3.83
C HIS A 53 15.62 3.68 3.87
N PHE A 54 15.01 2.50 3.85
CA PHE A 54 15.69 1.28 3.41
C PHE A 54 15.22 0.96 2.01
N TYR A 55 16.14 0.67 1.10
CA TYR A 55 15.76 -0.01 -0.13
C TYR A 55 16.88 -0.96 -0.56
N GLY A 56 16.48 -2.14 -0.98
CA GLY A 56 17.41 -3.24 -1.17
C GLY A 56 16.71 -4.59 -1.14
N VAL A 57 17.51 -5.65 -1.16
CA VAL A 57 17.05 -7.04 -1.04
C VAL A 57 16.28 -7.23 0.26
N VAL A 58 15.20 -7.99 0.23
CA VAL A 58 14.40 -8.29 1.42
C VAL A 58 15.20 -9.18 2.38
N SER A 59 15.77 -8.55 3.40
CA SER A 59 16.36 -9.20 4.57
C SER A 59 15.65 -8.72 5.84
N PRO A 60 14.63 -9.43 6.34
CA PRO A 60 13.80 -8.97 7.45
C PRO A 60 14.61 -8.58 8.70
N GLU A 61 15.67 -9.33 9.00
CA GLU A 61 16.54 -9.06 10.14
C GLU A 61 17.30 -7.74 10.00
N ILE A 62 17.97 -7.53 8.85
CA ILE A 62 18.76 -6.31 8.59
C ILE A 62 17.83 -5.10 8.58
N ILE A 63 16.75 -5.17 7.80
CA ILE A 63 15.78 -4.09 7.64
C ILE A 63 15.20 -3.69 9.00
N ALA A 64 14.75 -4.67 9.78
CA ALA A 64 14.16 -4.41 11.09
C ALA A 64 15.20 -3.86 12.08
N SER A 65 16.44 -4.34 12.04
CA SER A 65 17.53 -3.83 12.89
C SER A 65 17.85 -2.37 12.58
N GLU A 66 17.96 -2.00 11.30
CA GLU A 66 18.22 -0.62 10.88
C GLU A 66 17.05 0.31 11.23
N ALA A 67 15.81 -0.08 10.87
CA ALA A 67 14.61 0.69 11.15
C ALA A 67 14.41 0.90 12.67
N ALA A 68 14.62 -0.16 13.47
CA ALA A 68 14.56 -0.06 14.92
C ALA A 68 15.65 0.84 15.50
N SER A 69 16.88 0.77 14.96
CA SER A 69 17.99 1.64 15.37
C SER A 69 17.71 3.10 15.05
N PHE A 70 17.12 3.38 13.89
CA PHE A 70 16.68 4.72 13.52
C PHE A 70 15.60 5.22 14.47
N ALA A 71 14.51 4.47 14.63
CA ALA A 71 13.38 4.89 15.46
C ALA A 71 13.76 5.02 16.95
N SER A 72 14.60 4.14 17.49
CA SER A 72 15.03 4.22 18.89
C SER A 72 15.96 5.41 19.16
N ARG A 73 16.86 5.76 18.23
CA ARG A 73 17.73 6.94 18.37
C ARG A 73 16.90 8.22 18.44
N ASN A 74 15.81 8.28 17.68
CA ASN A 74 14.93 9.43 17.53
C ASN A 74 13.70 9.42 18.45
N SER A 75 13.59 8.45 19.37
CA SER A 75 12.45 8.36 20.31
C SER A 75 12.87 7.90 21.71
N SER A 76 11.87 7.68 22.57
CA SER A 76 12.02 7.10 23.90
C SER A 76 11.89 5.57 23.94
N ALA A 77 11.72 4.90 22.81
CA ALA A 77 11.41 3.47 22.78
C ALA A 77 12.64 2.56 22.78
N SER A 78 12.46 1.33 23.28
CA SER A 78 13.49 0.29 23.23
C SER A 78 13.71 -0.20 21.80
N LYS A 79 14.98 -0.25 21.38
CA LYS A 79 15.40 -0.83 20.09
C LYS A 79 14.92 -2.27 19.93
N SER A 80 14.98 -3.11 20.97
CA SER A 80 14.57 -4.52 20.88
C SER A 80 13.07 -4.69 20.67
N SER A 81 12.25 -3.84 21.29
CA SER A 81 10.80 -3.83 21.09
C SER A 81 10.42 -3.37 19.69
N LEU A 82 11.12 -2.35 19.17
CA LEU A 82 10.92 -1.85 17.81
C LEU A 82 11.36 -2.88 16.77
N LYS A 83 12.49 -3.57 16.98
CA LYS A 83 12.98 -4.62 16.07
C LYS A 83 11.90 -5.69 15.86
N LYS A 84 11.32 -6.22 16.95
CA LYS A 84 10.20 -7.19 16.87
C LYS A 84 8.99 -6.67 16.09
N THR A 85 8.66 -5.39 16.27
CA THR A 85 7.52 -4.77 15.56
C THR A 85 7.80 -4.66 14.06
N PHE A 86 9.00 -4.23 13.68
CA PHE A 86 9.40 -4.13 12.27
C PHE A 86 9.57 -5.50 11.61
N GLU A 87 10.14 -6.49 12.30
CA GLU A 87 10.21 -7.88 11.83
C GLU A 87 8.82 -8.42 11.51
N LYS A 88 7.86 -8.21 12.42
CA LYS A 88 6.47 -8.63 12.23
C LYS A 88 5.82 -7.89 11.06
N PHE A 89 5.99 -6.57 10.97
CA PHE A 89 5.50 -5.78 9.84
C PHE A 89 6.01 -6.33 8.50
N ILE A 90 7.32 -6.49 8.35
CA ILE A 90 7.95 -6.97 7.12
C ILE A 90 7.49 -8.38 6.76
N ALA A 91 7.41 -9.28 7.76
CA ALA A 91 6.96 -10.64 7.54
C ALA A 91 5.52 -10.69 7.02
N ILE A 92 4.61 -9.90 7.64
CA ILE A 92 3.20 -9.83 7.22
C ILE A 92 3.09 -9.26 5.81
N THR A 93 3.73 -8.12 5.55
CA THR A 93 3.53 -7.39 4.30
C THR A 93 4.23 -8.05 3.12
N SER A 94 5.40 -8.65 3.32
CA SER A 94 6.06 -9.44 2.26
C SER A 94 5.28 -10.70 1.92
N ASN A 95 4.70 -11.38 2.92
CA ASN A 95 3.85 -12.54 2.69
C ASN A 95 2.55 -12.16 1.96
N ASP A 96 1.88 -11.08 2.37
CA ASP A 96 0.69 -10.58 1.68
C ASP A 96 1.00 -10.16 0.23
N SER A 97 2.15 -9.52 0.00
CA SER A 97 2.59 -9.14 -1.35
C SER A 97 2.69 -10.34 -2.26
N ARG A 98 3.31 -11.42 -1.79
CA ARG A 98 3.47 -12.66 -2.54
C ARG A 98 2.12 -13.35 -2.79
N GLN A 99 1.27 -13.45 -1.77
CA GLN A 99 0.06 -14.28 -1.82
C GLN A 99 -1.12 -13.57 -2.50
N ASN A 100 -1.31 -12.28 -2.21
CA ASN A 100 -2.52 -11.55 -2.59
C ASN A 100 -2.29 -10.52 -3.69
N CYS A 101 -1.08 -9.97 -3.80
CA CYS A 101 -0.70 -9.04 -4.88
C CYS A 101 0.01 -9.77 -6.04
N GLN A 102 0.44 -11.01 -5.83
CA GLN A 102 1.28 -11.82 -6.74
C GLN A 102 2.54 -11.08 -7.18
N VAL A 103 3.12 -10.27 -6.28
CA VAL A 103 4.37 -9.57 -6.51
C VAL A 103 5.46 -10.25 -5.71
N ASN A 104 6.51 -10.71 -6.39
CA ASN A 104 7.66 -11.34 -5.76
C ASN A 104 8.44 -10.30 -4.94
N PRO A 105 8.57 -10.47 -3.60
CA PRO A 105 9.23 -9.49 -2.75
C PRO A 105 10.75 -9.74 -2.71
N ASP A 106 11.42 -9.69 -3.85
CA ASP A 106 12.88 -9.85 -3.90
C ASP A 106 13.59 -8.63 -3.29
N ALA A 107 13.00 -7.46 -3.51
CA ALA A 107 13.41 -6.20 -2.94
C ALA A 107 12.25 -5.46 -2.29
N VAL A 108 12.58 -4.49 -1.45
CA VAL A 108 11.63 -3.64 -0.75
C VAL A 108 12.13 -2.20 -0.72
N TRP A 109 11.22 -1.25 -0.77
CA TRP A 109 11.43 0.12 -0.31
C TRP A 109 10.61 0.36 0.95
N LEU A 110 11.28 0.38 2.11
CA LEU A 110 10.70 0.69 3.41
C LEU A 110 10.99 2.16 3.75
N ILE A 111 9.98 2.86 4.24
CA ILE A 111 10.08 4.23 4.73
C ILE A 111 9.59 4.26 6.17
N VAL A 112 10.37 4.88 7.06
CA VAL A 112 9.95 5.21 8.43
C VAL A 112 9.99 6.71 8.61
N THR A 113 8.83 7.31 8.85
CA THR A 113 8.67 8.76 9.02
C THR A 113 8.24 9.06 10.45
N MET A 114 8.96 9.96 11.11
CA MET A 114 8.67 10.44 12.45
C MET A 114 8.34 11.92 12.38
N THR A 115 7.12 12.30 12.74
CA THR A 115 6.62 13.69 12.64
C THR A 115 6.07 14.17 13.98
N GLN A 116 6.34 15.44 14.30
CA GLN A 116 5.77 16.08 15.48
C GLN A 116 4.34 16.55 15.18
N LYS A 117 3.64 16.94 16.25
CA LYS A 117 2.35 17.61 16.14
C LYS A 117 2.48 18.86 15.28
N SER A 118 1.63 19.01 14.27
CA SER A 118 1.60 20.19 13.41
C SER A 118 0.24 20.34 12.70
N ASP A 119 -0.02 21.52 12.14
CA ASP A 119 -1.22 21.83 11.35
C ASP A 119 -1.02 21.63 9.84
N ARG A 120 0.15 21.11 9.43
CA ARG A 120 0.53 20.91 8.02
C ARG A 120 -0.54 20.16 7.21
N TYR A 121 -1.26 19.26 7.86
CA TYR A 121 -2.31 18.42 7.29
C TYR A 121 -3.70 18.65 7.91
N ALA A 122 -3.90 19.80 8.57
CA ALA A 122 -5.22 20.19 9.07
C ALA A 122 -6.27 20.21 7.95
N MET A 123 -5.89 20.72 6.77
CA MET A 123 -6.61 20.48 5.52
C MET A 123 -6.07 19.21 4.85
N PRO A 124 -6.89 18.17 4.60
CA PRO A 124 -6.42 16.96 3.92
C PRO A 124 -5.74 17.24 2.59
N ARG A 125 -4.78 16.39 2.26
CA ARG A 125 -4.12 16.34 0.95
C ARG A 125 -4.52 15.04 0.28
N TRP A 126 -5.78 14.95 -0.12
CA TRP A 126 -6.32 13.80 -0.82
C TRP A 126 -5.58 13.58 -2.15
N HIS A 127 -5.06 12.38 -2.33
CA HIS A 127 -4.36 11.97 -3.54
C HIS A 127 -4.52 10.47 -3.80
N ARG A 128 -4.24 10.08 -5.04
CA ARG A 128 -3.94 8.70 -5.42
C ARG A 128 -2.45 8.59 -5.66
N ASP A 129 -1.88 7.45 -5.26
CA ASP A 129 -0.53 7.12 -5.70
C ASP A 129 -0.59 6.82 -7.20
N GLY A 130 0.11 7.64 -7.99
CA GLY A 130 0.27 7.40 -9.41
C GLY A 130 1.13 6.16 -9.69
N ARG A 131 1.18 5.74 -10.95
CA ARG A 131 2.05 4.65 -11.41
C ARG A 131 3.50 4.92 -11.00
N MET A 132 4.15 3.95 -10.37
CA MET A 132 5.53 4.08 -9.87
C MET A 132 6.56 3.41 -10.77
N VAL A 133 6.17 2.35 -11.48
CA VAL A 133 6.96 1.69 -12.54
C VAL A 133 6.05 1.29 -13.70
N ASP A 134 6.64 1.14 -14.88
CA ASP A 134 6.03 0.38 -15.97
C ASP A 134 6.40 -1.09 -15.83
N CYS A 135 5.68 -1.78 -14.95
CA CYS A 135 5.82 -3.22 -14.78
C CYS A 135 5.41 -3.93 -16.08
N THR A 136 6.31 -4.77 -16.59
CA THR A 136 6.07 -5.60 -17.78
C THR A 136 5.84 -7.07 -17.42
N ASP A 137 5.93 -7.42 -16.14
CA ASP A 137 5.68 -8.78 -15.67
C ASP A 137 4.17 -9.05 -15.61
N ALA A 138 3.70 -9.88 -16.53
CA ALA A 138 2.30 -10.26 -16.65
C ALA A 138 1.80 -11.11 -15.45
N SER A 139 2.70 -11.64 -14.60
CA SER A 139 2.33 -12.37 -13.39
C SER A 139 1.94 -11.45 -12.23
N HIS A 140 2.37 -10.20 -12.24
CA HIS A 140 2.00 -9.23 -11.22
C HIS A 140 0.52 -8.83 -11.37
N THR A 141 -0.30 -9.18 -10.38
CA THR A 141 -1.74 -8.91 -10.44
C THR A 141 -2.09 -7.52 -9.93
N LEU A 142 -1.39 -7.04 -8.89
CA LEU A 142 -1.68 -5.75 -8.28
C LEU A 142 -0.44 -5.20 -7.59
N HIS A 143 0.07 -4.03 -7.98
CA HIS A 143 1.11 -3.40 -7.18
C HIS A 143 0.52 -2.68 -5.98
N CYS A 144 1.15 -2.92 -4.82
CA CYS A 144 0.61 -2.57 -3.53
C CYS A 144 1.62 -1.75 -2.72
N ARG A 145 1.14 -0.75 -1.98
CA ARG A 145 1.85 -0.13 -0.85
C ARG A 145 1.20 -0.61 0.44
N TYR A 146 2.04 -0.95 1.40
CA TYR A 146 1.65 -1.29 2.76
C TYR A 146 1.95 -0.12 3.68
N ALA A 147 1.06 0.18 4.60
CA ALA A 147 1.21 1.33 5.48
C ALA A 147 0.59 1.09 6.86
N THR A 148 1.21 1.63 7.90
CA THR A 148 0.62 1.67 9.23
C THR A 148 1.22 2.81 10.07
N ALA A 149 0.44 3.33 11.01
CA ALA A 149 0.94 4.20 12.06
C ALA A 149 1.25 3.33 13.29
N LEU A 150 2.54 3.24 13.64
CA LEU A 150 3.01 2.58 14.87
C LEU A 150 2.65 3.38 16.13
N VAL A 151 2.50 4.70 15.95
CA VAL A 151 2.05 5.69 16.94
C VAL A 151 1.28 6.78 16.21
N GLY A 152 0.27 7.32 16.88
CA GLY A 152 -0.40 8.53 16.45
C GLY A 152 -1.52 8.27 15.43
N PRO A 153 -1.94 9.31 14.70
CA PRO A 153 -3.10 9.23 13.85
C PRO A 153 -2.79 8.41 12.60
N ARG A 154 -3.80 7.66 12.15
CA ARG A 154 -3.69 6.73 11.01
C ARG A 154 -3.93 7.46 9.70
N THR A 155 -3.32 6.98 8.62
CA THR A 155 -3.60 7.46 7.27
C THR A 155 -5.11 7.48 7.02
N ARG A 156 -5.63 8.59 6.49
CA ARG A 156 -7.03 8.68 6.08
C ARG A 156 -7.15 8.03 4.72
N VAL A 157 -8.09 7.10 4.57
CA VAL A 157 -8.36 6.44 3.29
C VAL A 157 -9.86 6.49 3.03
N LEU A 158 -10.27 6.89 1.84
CA LEU A 158 -11.66 6.86 1.41
C LEU A 158 -11.92 5.58 0.62
N GLN A 159 -13.12 5.03 0.77
CA GLN A 159 -13.62 4.03 -0.16
C GLN A 159 -13.89 4.71 -1.51
N GLU A 160 -13.65 4.00 -2.60
CA GLU A 160 -13.95 4.54 -3.92
C GLU A 160 -15.48 4.61 -4.10
N THR A 161 -15.97 5.82 -4.34
CA THR A 161 -17.36 6.14 -4.69
C THR A 161 -17.36 7.00 -5.95
N GLU A 162 -18.49 7.09 -6.65
CA GLU A 162 -18.59 7.95 -7.83
C GLU A 162 -18.24 9.42 -7.52
N LEU A 163 -18.62 9.91 -6.32
CA LEU A 163 -18.27 11.25 -5.87
C LEU A 163 -16.76 11.39 -5.69
N VAL A 164 -16.10 10.41 -5.07
CA VAL A 164 -14.64 10.38 -4.90
C VAL A 164 -13.96 10.39 -6.26
N THR A 165 -14.32 9.47 -7.17
CA THR A 165 -13.73 9.40 -8.52
C THR A 165 -13.86 10.73 -9.26
N ARG A 166 -15.08 11.29 -9.29
CA ARG A 166 -15.39 12.53 -10.01
C ARG A 166 -14.64 13.73 -9.43
N SER A 167 -14.60 13.85 -8.11
CA SER A 167 -13.93 14.97 -7.42
C SER A 167 -12.43 14.92 -7.65
N MET A 168 -11.81 13.75 -7.58
CA MET A 168 -10.38 13.59 -7.86
C MET A 168 -10.00 13.95 -9.30
N ARG A 169 -10.88 13.67 -10.28
CA ARG A 169 -10.68 14.08 -11.68
C ARG A 169 -10.91 15.57 -11.90
N ALA A 170 -11.94 16.15 -11.28
CA ALA A 170 -12.31 17.55 -11.47
C ALA A 170 -11.27 18.52 -10.87
N TYR A 171 -10.62 18.12 -9.77
CA TYR A 171 -9.79 19.01 -8.95
C TYR A 171 -8.32 18.54 -8.86
N ILE A 172 -7.78 17.92 -9.93
CA ILE A 172 -6.38 17.48 -9.97
C ILE A 172 -5.44 18.63 -9.59
N GLY A 173 -4.60 18.42 -8.58
CA GLY A 173 -3.64 19.41 -8.08
C GLY A 173 -4.24 20.55 -7.24
N LYS A 174 -5.56 20.59 -7.06
CA LYS A 174 -6.28 21.66 -6.35
C LYS A 174 -6.70 21.22 -4.94
N ARG A 175 -5.74 21.22 -4.01
CA ARG A 175 -5.91 20.67 -2.65
C ARG A 175 -7.16 21.16 -1.93
N LYS A 176 -7.45 22.47 -1.96
CA LYS A 176 -8.58 23.05 -1.23
C LYS A 176 -9.91 22.56 -1.82
N GLU A 177 -10.07 22.65 -3.14
CA GLU A 177 -11.27 22.24 -3.85
C GLU A 177 -11.51 20.73 -3.71
N THR A 178 -10.46 19.91 -3.77
CA THR A 178 -10.56 18.48 -3.50
C THR A 178 -10.98 18.22 -2.04
N SER A 179 -10.43 18.96 -1.08
CA SER A 179 -10.80 18.82 0.34
C SER A 179 -12.25 19.19 0.58
N ASP A 180 -12.71 20.35 0.06
CA ASP A 180 -14.08 20.82 0.22
C ASP A 180 -15.09 19.86 -0.43
N ALA A 181 -14.76 19.32 -1.61
CA ALA A 181 -15.61 18.38 -2.34
C ALA A 181 -15.78 17.04 -1.61
N LEU A 182 -14.77 16.63 -0.83
CA LEU A 182 -14.72 15.34 -0.12
C LEU A 182 -14.97 15.46 1.40
N ASP A 183 -15.36 16.64 1.89
CA ASP A 183 -15.53 16.90 3.33
C ASP A 183 -16.61 16.01 3.99
N ARG A 184 -17.60 15.60 3.21
CA ARG A 184 -18.70 14.71 3.67
C ARG A 184 -18.37 13.23 3.57
N GLU A 185 -17.29 12.86 2.88
CA GLU A 185 -16.90 11.46 2.76
C GLU A 185 -16.34 10.95 4.08
N VAL A 186 -16.79 9.78 4.50
CA VAL A 186 -16.35 9.16 5.76
C VAL A 186 -15.14 8.26 5.49
N PRO A 187 -13.96 8.56 6.06
CA PRO A 187 -12.80 7.69 5.90
C PRO A 187 -12.99 6.33 6.56
N LEU A 188 -12.28 5.34 6.02
CA LEU A 188 -12.16 4.01 6.62
C LEU A 188 -11.65 4.11 8.07
N LYS A 189 -12.20 3.26 8.93
CA LYS A 189 -11.80 3.18 10.34
C LYS A 189 -10.70 2.13 10.50
N PHE A 190 -9.61 2.54 11.12
CA PHE A 190 -8.46 1.67 11.43
C PHE A 190 -8.32 1.47 12.93
N THR A 191 -8.13 0.20 13.34
CA THR A 191 -7.68 -0.16 14.69
C THR A 191 -6.19 0.15 14.84
N PRO A 192 -5.70 0.56 16.04
CA PRO A 192 -4.26 0.67 16.29
C PRO A 192 -3.51 -0.61 15.93
N GLY A 193 -2.36 -0.47 15.28
CA GLY A 193 -1.57 -1.61 14.79
C GLY A 193 -2.08 -2.26 13.49
N GLN A 194 -3.22 -1.81 12.94
CA GLN A 194 -3.69 -2.29 11.65
C GLN A 194 -2.75 -1.86 10.52
N ILE A 195 -2.41 -2.82 9.67
CA ILE A 195 -1.74 -2.55 8.40
C ILE A 195 -2.81 -2.39 7.32
N ILE A 196 -2.72 -1.32 6.54
CA ILE A 196 -3.48 -1.20 5.30
C ILE A 196 -2.58 -1.53 4.12
N ARG A 197 -3.10 -2.34 3.21
CA ARG A 197 -2.61 -2.49 1.85
C ARG A 197 -3.48 -1.64 0.93
N PHE A 198 -2.88 -0.86 0.05
CA PHE A 198 -3.60 -0.20 -1.02
C PHE A 198 -2.83 -0.24 -2.34
N SER A 199 -3.56 -0.38 -3.44
CA SER A 199 -3.00 -0.36 -4.79
C SER A 199 -2.56 1.04 -5.18
N TRP A 200 -1.72 1.12 -6.21
CA TRP A 200 -1.32 2.37 -6.83
C TRP A 200 -1.36 2.27 -8.34
N GLY A 201 -1.44 3.42 -9.01
CA GLY A 201 -1.37 3.53 -10.47
C GLY A 201 -2.65 3.17 -11.24
N ASN A 202 -3.69 2.68 -10.55
CA ASN A 202 -4.99 2.38 -11.16
C ASN A 202 -6.00 3.50 -10.85
N GLU A 203 -7.04 3.62 -11.68
CA GLU A 203 -8.09 4.63 -11.47
C GLU A 203 -8.89 4.39 -10.18
N ASP A 204 -9.06 3.12 -9.80
CA ASP A 204 -9.75 2.66 -8.59
C ASP A 204 -8.82 2.54 -7.38
N SER A 205 -7.54 2.93 -7.51
CA SER A 205 -6.63 2.97 -6.38
C SER A 205 -7.16 3.92 -5.29
N PRO A 206 -7.06 3.55 -4.01
CA PRO A 206 -7.71 4.29 -2.94
C PRO A 206 -7.19 5.72 -2.80
N VAL A 207 -8.13 6.65 -2.63
CA VAL A 207 -7.82 8.03 -2.29
C VAL A 207 -7.43 8.10 -0.82
N HIS A 208 -6.27 8.68 -0.55
CA HIS A 208 -5.76 8.78 0.81
C HIS A 208 -5.08 10.12 1.08
N SER A 209 -4.90 10.40 2.37
CA SER A 209 -4.27 11.62 2.87
C SER A 209 -3.55 11.31 4.18
N GLU A 210 -2.52 12.10 4.49
CA GLU A 210 -2.08 12.24 5.86
C GLU A 210 -3.25 12.67 6.75
N PRO A 211 -3.30 12.18 8.00
CA PRO A 211 -4.24 12.69 8.98
C PRO A 211 -3.81 14.06 9.49
N ASP A 212 -4.74 14.77 10.11
CA ASP A 212 -4.40 15.89 10.98
C ASP A 212 -3.46 15.40 12.10
N LEU A 213 -2.31 16.07 12.25
CA LEU A 213 -1.24 15.66 13.17
C LEU A 213 -1.47 16.30 14.54
N THR A 214 -2.58 15.94 15.19
CA THR A 214 -2.95 16.43 16.53
C THR A 214 -2.05 15.88 17.65
N GLU A 215 -1.31 14.81 17.36
CA GLU A 215 -0.32 14.14 18.19
C GLU A 215 0.90 13.74 17.34
N GLU A 216 1.99 13.36 18.02
CA GLU A 216 3.18 12.83 17.35
C GLU A 216 2.86 11.52 16.61
N ARG A 217 3.52 11.31 15.47
CA ARG A 217 3.23 10.16 14.60
C ARG A 217 4.50 9.46 14.17
N VAL A 218 4.51 8.13 14.33
CA VAL A 218 5.52 7.26 13.74
C VAL A 218 4.81 6.40 12.70
N PHE A 219 5.12 6.67 11.44
CA PHE A 219 4.52 6.02 10.30
C PHE A 219 5.53 5.16 9.58
N THR A 220 5.11 3.98 9.15
CA THR A 220 5.94 3.11 8.32
C THR A 220 5.17 2.68 7.08
N SER A 221 5.87 2.62 5.95
CA SER A 221 5.30 2.06 4.72
C SER A 221 6.32 1.22 3.96
N ALA A 222 5.84 0.22 3.22
CA ALA A 222 6.66 -0.65 2.39
C ALA A 222 6.05 -0.83 1.00
N ILE A 223 6.90 -0.86 -0.02
CA ILE A 223 6.58 -1.34 -1.37
C ILE A 223 7.52 -2.49 -1.68
N TYR A 224 6.96 -3.58 -2.20
CA TYR A 224 7.71 -4.76 -2.63
C TYR A 224 7.72 -4.86 -4.15
N GLY A 225 8.75 -5.53 -4.67
CA GLY A 225 8.89 -5.82 -6.09
C GLY A 225 10.19 -6.57 -6.36
N SER A 226 10.45 -6.80 -7.62
CA SER A 226 11.76 -7.23 -8.10
C SER A 226 12.83 -6.17 -7.78
N ILE A 227 14.10 -6.59 -7.83
CA ILE A 227 15.25 -5.71 -7.62
C ILE A 227 15.21 -4.51 -8.59
N ASP A 228 14.89 -4.75 -9.85
CA ASP A 228 14.88 -3.71 -10.89
C ASP A 228 13.71 -2.74 -10.71
N GLU A 229 12.51 -3.24 -10.38
CA GLU A 229 11.37 -2.37 -10.06
C GLU A 229 11.70 -1.45 -8.88
N ILE A 230 12.26 -1.98 -7.78
CA ILE A 230 12.60 -1.14 -6.62
C ILE A 230 13.69 -0.12 -6.97
N ARG A 231 14.66 -0.49 -7.80
CA ARG A 231 15.67 0.47 -8.32
C ARG A 231 15.01 1.58 -9.12
N ASP A 232 14.09 1.26 -10.03
CA ASP A 232 13.41 2.22 -10.89
C ASP A 232 12.51 3.17 -10.11
N ILE A 233 11.74 2.65 -9.15
CA ILE A 233 10.92 3.46 -8.23
C ILE A 233 11.79 4.48 -7.53
N VAL A 234 12.90 4.01 -6.95
CA VAL A 234 13.81 4.84 -6.16
C VAL A 234 14.49 5.88 -7.04
N ALA A 235 14.99 5.50 -8.23
CA ALA A 235 15.64 6.41 -9.16
C ALA A 235 14.71 7.55 -9.59
N THR A 236 13.48 7.22 -10.00
CA THR A 236 12.50 8.18 -10.50
C THR A 236 11.99 9.13 -9.41
N ARG A 237 11.76 8.62 -8.20
CA ARG A 237 11.17 9.39 -7.10
C ARG A 237 12.21 10.18 -6.30
N ARG A 238 13.46 9.72 -6.22
CA ARG A 238 14.51 10.39 -5.40
C ARG A 238 15.43 11.33 -6.16
N GLN A 239 15.52 11.27 -7.49
CA GLN A 239 16.15 12.36 -8.27
C GLN A 239 15.52 13.73 -7.97
N LYS A 240 14.27 13.74 -7.46
CA LYS A 240 13.58 14.96 -7.04
C LYS A 240 13.84 15.38 -5.58
N LEU A 241 14.47 14.53 -4.74
CA LEU A 241 14.55 14.72 -3.28
C LEU A 241 15.99 14.82 -2.70
N GLY A 242 17.04 14.44 -3.44
CA GLY A 242 18.43 14.75 -3.08
C GLY A 242 18.98 14.10 -1.80
N ASP A 243 18.72 12.81 -1.57
CA ASP A 243 19.01 12.13 -0.30
C ASP A 243 20.33 11.32 -0.32
N LEU A 244 21.16 11.49 0.73
CA LEU A 244 22.45 10.83 0.96
C LEU A 244 22.34 9.37 1.44
N GLN A 245 21.16 8.89 1.84
CA GLN A 245 20.91 7.48 2.22
C GLN A 245 20.74 6.58 0.97
N ALA A 246 21.30 6.98 -0.17
CA ALA A 246 20.97 6.44 -1.48
C ALA A 246 21.96 5.38 -1.98
N PHE A 247 22.01 4.23 -1.31
CA PHE A 247 22.57 3.01 -1.92
C PHE A 247 21.60 1.84 -1.78
N PHE A 248 21.48 1.07 -2.86
CA PHE A 248 20.70 -0.16 -2.88
C PHE A 248 21.44 -1.20 -2.03
N ARG A 249 20.78 -1.73 -0.99
CA ARG A 249 21.39 -2.71 -0.08
C ARG A 249 21.25 -4.12 -0.65
N THR A 250 22.36 -4.86 -0.73
CA THR A 250 22.38 -6.24 -1.28
C THR A 250 22.16 -7.31 -0.21
N GLY A 251 22.18 -6.96 1.08
CA GLY A 251 22.02 -7.91 2.19
C GLY A 251 23.31 -8.63 2.59
N GLU A 252 24.41 -8.36 1.91
CA GLU A 252 25.75 -8.77 2.30
C GLU A 252 26.36 -7.64 3.14
N GLU A 253 26.54 -7.88 4.45
CA GLU A 253 27.46 -7.06 5.23
C GLU A 253 28.87 -7.38 4.72
N GLU A 254 29.53 -6.44 4.03
CA GLU A 254 30.99 -6.47 4.01
C GLU A 254 31.45 -6.36 5.46
N GLN A 255 31.87 -7.49 6.03
CA GLN A 255 32.65 -7.52 7.26
C GLN A 255 33.97 -6.81 6.96
N SER A 256 34.06 -5.53 7.34
CA SER A 256 35.32 -4.79 7.47
C SER A 256 35.59 -4.47 8.94
#